data_AF-A0A524M583-F1
#
_entry.id   AF-A0A524M583-F1
#
_cell.length_a   1.000
_cell.length_b   1.000
_cell.length_c   1.000
_cell.angle_alpha   90.00
_cell.angle_beta   90.00
_cell.angle_gamma   90.00
#
_symmetry.space_group_name_H-M   'P 1'
#
loop_
_entity.id
_entity.type
_entity.pdbx_description
1 polymer ?
#
loop_
_entity_poly.entity_id
_entity_poly.type
_entity_poly.pdbx_seq_one_letter_code
_entity_poly.pdbx_strand_id
1 'polypeptide(L)'
;MMTRENDSAWRTPARLRPDSYLVTRTVDQRDDYFGTSVPDPYRWLEDGVAYPPILIMSADHDDRVVPMHSKKLAARLQAADAGSNVVLLRIETRAGHGAGKPTMKQIELRADMFAFLDATIGR
;
A
#
# COMPACT_ATOMS: atom_id res chain seq x y z
N MET A 1 12.20 52.57 17.30
CA MET A 1 10.96 51.98 16.74
C MET A 1 11.43 50.96 15.70
N MET A 2 11.57 49.71 16.11
CA MET A 2 12.12 48.60 15.32
C MET A 2 11.17 47.43 15.54
N THR A 3 10.35 47.10 14.55
CA THR A 3 9.35 46.03 14.64
C THR A 3 10.04 44.68 14.47
N ARG A 4 9.94 43.82 15.50
CA ARG A 4 10.14 42.38 15.36
C ARG A 4 8.81 41.78 14.94
N GLU A 5 8.72 41.29 13.72
CA GLU A 5 7.66 40.38 13.29
C GLU A 5 8.33 39.14 12.70
N ASN A 6 8.34 38.05 13.47
CA ASN A 6 8.15 36.71 12.90
C ASN A 6 7.90 35.71 14.04
N ASP A 7 6.63 35.56 14.41
CA ASP A 7 6.14 34.39 15.15
C ASP A 7 4.63 34.27 14.93
N SER A 8 4.22 33.43 13.97
CA SER A 8 2.88 32.81 13.83
C SER A 8 2.78 32.19 12.42
N ALA A 9 2.28 31.00 12.19
CA ALA A 9 1.72 29.98 13.05
C ALA A 9 1.68 28.69 12.21
N TRP A 10 2.21 27.60 12.75
CA TRP A 10 1.77 26.25 12.39
C TRP A 10 0.29 26.16 12.78
N ARG A 11 -0.59 26.56 11.86
CA ARG A 11 -2.04 26.41 12.05
C ARG A 11 -2.32 24.92 12.13
N THR A 12 -2.80 24.47 13.29
CA THR A 12 -3.45 23.16 13.44
C THR A 12 -4.43 22.98 12.28
N PRO A 13 -4.27 21.97 11.41
CA PRO A 13 -5.24 21.77 10.34
C PRO A 13 -6.60 21.53 10.99
N ALA A 14 -7.61 22.24 10.49
CA ALA A 14 -8.98 22.06 10.93
C ALA A 14 -9.32 20.56 10.85
N ARG A 15 -9.95 20.03 11.90
CA ARG A 15 -10.41 18.64 11.95
C ARG A 15 -11.23 18.36 10.69
N LEU A 16 -10.68 17.57 9.76
CA LEU A 16 -11.39 17.16 8.55
C LEU A 16 -12.70 16.51 8.99
N ARG A 17 -13.82 17.01 8.46
CA ARG A 17 -15.12 16.36 8.69
C ARG A 17 -15.03 14.95 8.07
N PRO A 18 -15.58 13.90 8.69
CA PRO A 18 -15.60 12.56 8.10
C PRO A 18 -16.15 12.54 6.66
N ASP A 19 -17.02 13.51 6.36
CA ASP A 19 -17.69 13.73 5.08
C ASP A 19 -16.81 14.45 4.03
N SER A 20 -15.56 14.79 4.38
CA SER A 20 -14.63 15.58 3.54
C SER A 20 -13.54 14.74 2.87
N TYR A 21 -13.70 13.42 2.80
CA TYR A 21 -12.86 12.62 1.90
C TYR A 21 -13.19 13.02 0.45
N LEU A 22 -12.16 13.44 -0.29
CA LEU A 22 -12.29 13.68 -1.71
C LEU A 22 -12.78 12.40 -2.37
N VAL A 23 -13.93 12.47 -3.04
CA VAL A 23 -14.42 11.37 -3.87
C VAL A 23 -13.46 11.23 -5.04
N THR A 24 -12.70 10.13 -5.06
CA THR A 24 -11.81 9.83 -6.17
C THR A 24 -12.65 9.50 -7.40
N ARG A 25 -12.26 10.03 -8.56
CA ARG A 25 -12.93 9.70 -9.83
C ARG A 25 -12.74 8.21 -10.10
N THR A 26 -13.85 7.47 -10.15
CA THR A 26 -13.83 6.08 -10.60
C THR A 26 -13.87 6.05 -12.13
N VAL A 27 -13.03 5.21 -12.73
CA VAL A 27 -13.00 4.94 -14.16
C VAL A 27 -13.16 3.44 -14.37
N ASP A 28 -13.91 3.02 -15.40
CA ASP A 28 -14.02 1.61 -15.77
C ASP A 28 -12.73 1.21 -16.50
N GLN A 29 -11.73 0.77 -15.73
CA GLN A 29 -10.48 0.24 -16.25
C GLN A 29 -10.47 -1.26 -16.11
N ARG A 30 -10.07 -1.96 -17.17
CA ARG A 30 -10.11 -3.42 -17.30
C ARG A 30 -8.87 -3.90 -18.02
N ASP A 31 -8.34 -5.02 -17.57
CA ASP A 31 -7.27 -5.77 -18.20
C ASP A 31 -7.79 -7.11 -18.70
N ASP A 32 -7.14 -7.69 -19.71
CA ASP A 32 -7.37 -9.07 -20.12
C ASP A 32 -6.38 -10.01 -19.42
N TYR A 33 -6.90 -11.02 -18.73
CA TYR A 33 -6.10 -12.04 -18.07
C TYR A 33 -6.63 -13.41 -18.47
N PHE A 34 -5.84 -14.17 -19.24
CA PHE A 34 -6.22 -15.47 -19.81
C PHE A 34 -7.57 -15.45 -20.56
N GLY A 35 -7.84 -14.39 -21.33
CA GLY A 35 -9.09 -14.23 -22.09
C GLY A 35 -10.28 -13.77 -21.25
N THR A 36 -10.06 -13.40 -19.99
CA THR A 36 -11.09 -12.87 -19.09
C THR A 36 -10.83 -11.39 -18.84
N SER A 37 -11.83 -10.54 -19.12
CA SER A 37 -11.77 -9.11 -18.80
C SER A 37 -11.99 -8.89 -17.29
N VAL A 38 -10.97 -8.36 -16.60
CA VAL A 38 -10.99 -8.13 -15.15
C VAL A 38 -10.70 -6.66 -14.85
N PRO A 39 -11.51 -5.98 -14.01
CA PRO A 39 -11.24 -4.60 -13.62
C PRO A 39 -9.83 -4.41 -13.06
N ASP A 40 -9.05 -3.49 -13.63
CA ASP A 40 -7.71 -3.15 -13.17
C ASP A 40 -7.61 -1.68 -12.71
N PRO A 41 -7.58 -1.44 -11.39
CA PRO A 41 -7.42 -0.10 -10.85
C PRO A 41 -5.95 0.38 -10.82
N TYR A 42 -4.99 -0.42 -11.29
CA TYR A 42 -3.55 -0.15 -11.13
C TYR A 42 -2.84 0.39 -12.38
N ARG A 43 -3.58 0.78 -13.42
CA ARG A 43 -3.05 1.38 -14.67
C ARG A 43 -2.07 2.55 -14.49
N TRP A 44 -2.12 3.25 -13.36
CA TRP A 44 -1.20 4.35 -13.05
C TRP A 44 0.24 3.88 -12.77
N LEU A 45 0.47 2.56 -12.67
CA LEU A 45 1.80 1.99 -12.72
C LEU A 45 2.32 2.01 -14.16
N GLU A 46 3.51 2.59 -14.34
CA GLU A 46 4.18 2.76 -15.62
C GLU A 46 5.19 1.63 -15.83
N ASP A 47 5.27 1.11 -17.04
CA ASP A 47 6.24 0.09 -17.40
C ASP A 47 7.64 0.67 -17.54
N GLY A 48 8.67 -0.11 -17.24
CA GLY A 48 10.06 0.31 -17.40
C GLY A 48 10.57 1.21 -16.27
N VAL A 49 9.76 1.42 -15.22
CA VAL A 49 10.15 2.19 -14.05
C VAL A 49 10.91 1.29 -13.08
N ALA A 50 12.02 1.78 -12.54
CA ALA A 50 12.71 1.13 -11.42
C ALA A 50 12.00 1.50 -10.11
N TYR A 51 11.05 0.67 -9.70
CA TYR A 51 10.32 0.87 -8.44
C TYR A 51 11.23 0.60 -7.24
N PRO A 52 11.01 1.26 -6.08
CA PRO A 52 11.76 0.94 -4.87
C PRO A 52 11.43 -0.48 -4.37
N PRO A 53 12.19 -1.03 -3.43
CA PRO A 53 11.79 -2.25 -2.74
C PRO A 53 10.41 -2.09 -2.08
N ILE A 54 9.48 -3.00 -2.40
CA ILE A 54 8.09 -2.95 -1.93
C ILE A 54 7.73 -4.27 -1.23
N LEU A 55 7.16 -4.15 -0.03
CA LEU A 55 6.52 -5.25 0.69
C LEU A 55 5.00 -5.00 0.77
N ILE A 56 4.22 -5.85 0.11
CA ILE A 56 2.75 -5.81 0.15
C ILE A 56 2.28 -6.82 1.19
N MET A 57 1.48 -6.36 2.15
CA MET A 57 0.98 -7.18 3.25
C MET A 57 -0.53 -7.40 3.09
N SER A 58 -0.96 -8.65 3.14
CA SER A 58 -2.36 -9.05 2.99
C SER A 58 -2.70 -10.22 3.93
N ALA A 59 -3.96 -10.62 3.99
CA ALA A 59 -4.42 -11.74 4.80
C ALA A 59 -5.43 -12.59 4.01
N ASP A 60 -5.37 -13.91 4.08
CA ASP A 60 -6.13 -14.81 3.20
C ASP A 60 -7.65 -14.80 3.42
N HIS A 61 -8.12 -14.41 4.61
CA HIS A 61 -9.54 -14.33 4.98
C HIS A 61 -9.96 -12.91 5.38
N ASP A 62 -9.35 -11.87 4.77
CA ASP A 62 -9.82 -10.50 4.94
C ASP A 62 -11.19 -10.31 4.28
N ASP A 63 -12.21 -10.11 5.11
CA ASP A 63 -13.61 -9.94 4.73
C ASP A 63 -13.99 -8.49 4.42
N ARG A 64 -13.09 -7.54 4.68
CA ARG A 64 -13.31 -6.10 4.47
C ARG A 64 -12.60 -5.58 3.23
N VAL A 65 -11.37 -6.03 3.00
CA VAL A 65 -10.56 -5.67 1.84
C VAL A 65 -10.03 -6.95 1.21
N VAL A 66 -10.69 -7.39 0.14
CA VAL A 66 -10.43 -8.70 -0.47
C VAL A 66 -8.97 -8.85 -0.92
N PRO A 67 -8.32 -10.01 -0.68
CA PRO A 67 -6.88 -10.18 -0.95
C PRO A 67 -6.50 -10.08 -2.43
N MET A 68 -7.48 -10.17 -3.33
CA MET A 68 -7.29 -10.03 -4.77
C MET A 68 -6.67 -8.68 -5.15
N HIS A 69 -6.95 -7.61 -4.42
CA HIS A 69 -6.32 -6.30 -4.64
C HIS A 69 -4.79 -6.38 -4.49
N SER A 70 -4.33 -6.95 -3.37
CA SER A 70 -2.90 -7.13 -3.11
C SER A 70 -2.23 -8.03 -4.15
N LYS A 71 -2.91 -9.09 -4.59
CA LYS A 71 -2.39 -10.01 -5.63
C LYS A 71 -2.25 -9.32 -6.99
N LYS A 72 -3.26 -8.58 -7.41
CA LYS A 72 -3.23 -7.81 -8.67
C LYS A 72 -2.15 -6.74 -8.65
N LEU A 73 -2.05 -5.98 -7.57
CA LEU A 73 -1.00 -4.97 -7.40
C LEU A 73 0.40 -5.59 -7.46
N ALA A 74 0.62 -6.70 -6.75
CA ALA A 74 1.92 -7.39 -6.74
C ALA A 74 2.30 -7.88 -8.14
N ALA A 75 1.37 -8.53 -8.85
CA ALA A 75 1.60 -9.00 -10.21
C ALA A 75 1.89 -7.85 -11.18
N ARG A 76 1.13 -6.75 -11.09
CA ARG A 76 1.32 -5.57 -11.93
C ARG A 76 2.67 -4.90 -11.68
N LEU A 77 3.09 -4.73 -10.41
CA LEU A 77 4.39 -4.17 -10.04
C LEU A 77 5.54 -5.05 -10.52
N GLN A 78 5.47 -6.36 -10.31
CA GLN A 78 6.49 -7.30 -10.78
C GLN A 78 6.61 -7.32 -12.31
N ALA A 79 5.51 -7.07 -13.03
CA ALA A 79 5.52 -6.94 -14.49
C ALA A 79 6.03 -5.57 -14.99
N ALA A 80 5.76 -4.50 -14.23
CA ALA A 80 6.15 -3.13 -14.58
C ALA A 80 7.63 -2.83 -14.30
N ASP A 81 8.16 -3.43 -13.24
CA ASP A 81 9.45 -3.08 -12.67
C ASP A 81 10.59 -3.49 -13.61
N ALA A 82 11.39 -2.50 -14.01
CA ALA A 82 12.64 -2.72 -14.73
C ALA A 82 13.87 -2.64 -13.82
N GLY A 83 13.66 -2.39 -12.52
CA GLY A 83 14.72 -2.41 -11.51
C GLY A 83 15.15 -3.82 -11.12
N SER A 84 16.20 -3.89 -10.30
CA SER A 84 16.61 -5.12 -9.59
C SER A 84 16.05 -5.16 -8.17
N ASN A 85 15.08 -4.30 -7.85
CA ASN A 85 14.53 -4.16 -6.51
C ASN A 85 13.49 -5.25 -6.25
N VAL A 86 13.34 -5.61 -4.98
CA VAL A 86 12.46 -6.71 -4.61
C VAL A 86 11.02 -6.22 -4.40
N VAL A 87 10.07 -6.89 -5.06
CA VAL A 87 8.62 -6.73 -4.81
C VAL A 87 8.07 -8.02 -4.21
N LEU A 88 7.75 -8.01 -2.92
CA LEU A 88 7.24 -9.17 -2.19
C LEU A 88 5.77 -9.02 -1.82
N LEU A 89 5.02 -10.13 -1.91
CA LEU A 89 3.67 -10.25 -1.38
C LEU A 89 3.66 -11.22 -0.19
N ARG A 90 3.47 -10.68 1.00
CA ARG A 90 3.29 -11.44 2.25
C ARG A 90 1.80 -11.66 2.50
N ILE A 91 1.36 -12.90 2.45
CA ILE A 91 -0.03 -13.29 2.79
C ILE A 91 -0.03 -13.96 4.16
N GLU A 92 -0.69 -13.34 5.12
CA GLU A 92 -0.98 -13.97 6.39
C GLU A 92 -2.05 -15.04 6.21
N THR A 93 -1.72 -16.28 6.58
CA THR A 93 -2.70 -17.38 6.55
C THR A 93 -3.54 -17.42 7.81
N ARG A 94 -4.79 -17.87 7.70
CA ARG A 94 -5.76 -17.95 8.83
C ARG A 94 -5.89 -16.61 9.55
N ALA A 95 -5.99 -15.52 8.80
CA ALA A 95 -6.17 -14.18 9.36
C ALA A 95 -7.15 -13.36 8.51
N GLY A 96 -7.95 -12.55 9.19
CA GLY A 96 -8.81 -11.54 8.57
C GLY A 96 -8.25 -10.13 8.71
N HIS A 97 -9.13 -9.12 8.67
CA HIS A 97 -8.80 -7.68 8.61
C HIS A 97 -8.02 -7.11 9.82
N GLY A 98 -7.75 -7.92 10.84
CA GLY A 98 -6.89 -7.56 11.97
C GLY A 98 -7.58 -7.62 13.34
N ALA A 99 -8.91 -7.57 13.39
CA ALA A 99 -9.66 -7.80 14.62
C ALA A 99 -9.45 -9.25 15.10
N GLY A 100 -9.06 -9.43 16.37
CA GLY A 100 -8.82 -10.75 16.95
C GLY A 100 -7.54 -11.46 16.48
N LYS A 101 -6.64 -10.77 15.76
CA LYS A 101 -5.37 -11.37 15.31
C LYS A 101 -4.51 -11.73 16.54
N PRO A 102 -4.07 -13.00 16.71
CA PRO A 102 -3.21 -13.41 17.82
C PRO A 102 -1.96 -12.54 17.93
N THR A 103 -1.53 -12.24 19.16
CA THR A 103 -0.34 -11.43 19.43
C THR A 103 0.90 -11.98 18.72
N MET A 104 1.05 -13.30 18.63
CA MET A 104 2.18 -13.91 17.92
C MET A 104 2.20 -13.53 16.43
N LYS A 105 1.07 -13.65 15.72
CA LYS A 105 0.96 -13.23 14.31
C LYS A 105 1.16 -11.72 14.11
N GLN A 106 0.92 -10.93 15.16
CA GLN A 106 1.20 -9.50 15.16
C GLN A 106 2.69 -9.19 15.35
N ILE A 107 3.40 -10.02 16.10
CA ILE A 107 4.86 -9.94 16.29
C ILE A 107 5.56 -10.38 15.01
N GLU A 108 5.18 -11.52 14.43
CA GLU A 108 5.72 -12.03 13.15
C GLU A 108 5.57 -10.99 12.03
N LEU A 109 4.36 -10.41 11.88
CA LEU A 109 4.10 -9.35 10.90
C LEU A 109 5.07 -8.16 11.04
N ARG A 110 5.34 -7.75 12.29
CA ARG A 110 6.24 -6.62 12.58
C ARG A 110 7.69 -7.01 12.37
N ALA A 111 8.09 -8.22 12.76
CA ALA A 111 9.42 -8.74 12.53
C ALA A 111 9.75 -8.79 11.04
N ASP A 112 8.83 -9.31 10.20
CA ASP A 112 8.99 -9.34 8.74
C ASP A 112 9.11 -7.94 8.15
N MET A 113 8.29 -7.00 8.62
CA MET A 113 8.34 -5.60 8.17
C MET A 113 9.69 -4.95 8.50
N PHE A 114 10.17 -5.11 9.73
CA PHE A 114 11.47 -4.56 10.13
C PHE A 114 12.64 -5.25 9.44
N ALA A 115 12.60 -6.58 9.28
CA ALA A 115 13.63 -7.32 8.55
C ALA A 115 13.69 -6.89 7.08
N PHE A 116 12.54 -6.65 6.45
CA PHE A 116 12.48 -6.13 5.09
C PHE A 116 13.07 -4.73 4.98
N LEU A 117 12.69 -3.82 5.89
CA LEU A 117 13.24 -2.47 5.91
C LEU A 117 14.76 -2.46 6.14
N ASP A 118 15.24 -3.28 7.07
CA ASP A 118 16.66 -3.43 7.35
C ASP A 118 17.43 -3.95 6.12
N ALA A 119 16.92 -5.01 5.50
CA ALA A 119 17.53 -5.61 4.31
C ALA A 119 17.52 -4.71 3.06
N THR A 120 16.57 -3.77 2.97
CA THR A 120 16.38 -2.94 1.76
C THR A 120 16.93 -1.53 1.89
N ILE A 121 16.96 -0.98 3.11
CA ILE A 121 17.42 0.39 3.37
C ILE A 121 18.83 0.37 3.99
N GLY A 122 19.23 -0.71 4.65
CA GLY A 122 20.60 -0.94 5.14
C GLY A 122 21.10 0.15 6.08
N ARG A 123 20.97 -0.07 7.39
CA ARG A 123 21.80 0.64 8.38
C ARG A 123 22.92 -0.26 8.86
#